data_AF-A0A2V8H6J1-F1
#
_entry.id   AF-A0A2V8H6J1-F1
#
_cell.length_a   1.000
_cell.length_b   1.000
_cell.length_c   1.000
_cell.angle_alpha   90.00
_cell.angle_beta   90.00
_cell.angle_gamma   90.00
#
_symmetry.space_group_name_H-M   'P 1'
#
loop_
_entity.id
_entity.type
_entity.pdbx_description
1 polymer ?
#
loop_
_entity_poly.entity_id
_entity_poly.type
_entity_poly.pdbx_seq_one_letter_code
_entity_poly.pdbx_strand_id
1 'polypeptide(L)'
;MFFKGSRYRTLPQSAHLDARGESLLGVDVRVIPPTDGQFLHTVSDRERLDLLAFKYYADPRRWWLIADANRAAVEFPLDLVDARPVVEEELAVAHAELTGRTLRLVAALGELGTAELGQLAPDGSRVVDLMATVVIVQYTAATVRAAILERIRTAGYRLLFTFAWPQNGRTAEAFTFADDSVKAAWNALVGRLADMRGIRRAESVSAAESLRVVYNTAEIARGTIVAQIEQAGFLVVPRLSRQAERVGAKIVIPPNQAV
;
A
#
# COMPACT_ATOMS: atom_id res chain seq x y z
N MET A 1 15.79 -4.53 41.08
CA MET A 1 15.26 -5.84 41.50
C MET A 1 13.89 -6.05 40.84
N PHE A 2 13.62 -7.22 40.25
CA PHE A 2 12.33 -7.49 39.61
C PHE A 2 11.22 -7.86 40.62
N PHE A 3 9.97 -7.53 40.29
CA PHE A 3 8.82 -7.89 41.12
C PHE A 3 8.59 -9.41 41.17
N LYS A 4 7.94 -9.89 42.24
CA LYS A 4 7.53 -11.29 42.39
C LYS A 4 6.50 -11.64 41.33
N GLY A 5 6.86 -12.53 40.40
CA GLY A 5 6.06 -12.90 39.23
C GLY A 5 6.51 -12.25 37.91
N SER A 6 7.61 -11.49 37.91
CA SER A 6 8.23 -11.01 36.67
C SER A 6 8.83 -12.15 35.88
N ARG A 7 8.55 -12.19 34.58
CA ARG A 7 9.18 -13.11 33.61
C ARG A 7 10.70 -12.96 33.49
N TYR A 8 11.27 -11.85 33.97
CA TYR A 8 12.71 -11.61 33.98
C TYR A 8 13.36 -11.96 35.32
N ARG A 9 12.58 -12.35 36.34
CA ARG A 9 13.07 -12.53 37.70
C ARG A 9 14.11 -13.65 37.83
N THR A 10 13.91 -14.75 37.09
CA THR A 10 14.72 -15.97 37.17
C THR A 10 15.81 -16.04 36.09
N LEU A 11 15.94 -15.01 35.26
CA LEU A 11 16.94 -15.01 34.21
C LEU A 11 18.35 -14.81 34.78
N PRO A 12 19.37 -15.43 34.17
CA PRO A 12 20.75 -15.18 34.52
C PRO A 12 21.10 -13.70 34.39
N GLN A 13 22.02 -13.27 35.24
CA GLN A 13 22.61 -11.95 35.17
C GLN A 13 24.04 -12.10 34.68
N SER A 14 24.40 -11.28 33.70
CA SER A 14 25.75 -11.21 33.15
C SER A 14 26.33 -9.84 33.44
N ALA A 15 27.65 -9.80 33.64
CA ALA A 15 28.37 -8.57 33.89
C ALA A 15 29.49 -8.47 32.85
N HIS A 16 29.35 -7.51 31.94
CA HIS A 16 30.34 -7.26 30.89
C HIS A 16 31.11 -5.98 31.21
N LEU A 17 32.41 -5.98 30.92
CA LEU A 17 33.24 -4.79 31.02
C LEU A 17 32.98 -3.90 29.82
N ASP A 18 32.76 -2.61 30.07
CA ASP A 18 32.72 -1.60 29.03
C ASP A 18 34.14 -1.19 28.58
N ALA A 19 34.22 -0.29 27.61
CA ALA A 19 35.51 0.20 27.09
C ALA A 19 36.34 0.99 28.13
N ARG A 20 35.76 1.34 29.28
CA ARG A 20 36.40 2.06 30.40
C ARG A 20 36.78 1.11 31.55
N GLY A 21 36.51 -0.18 31.42
CA GLY A 21 36.75 -1.18 32.46
C GLY A 21 35.69 -1.20 33.56
N GLU A 22 34.54 -0.53 33.36
CA GLU A 22 33.42 -0.57 34.28
C GLU A 22 32.54 -1.79 33.99
N SER A 23 32.07 -2.46 35.03
CA SER A 23 31.19 -3.63 34.90
C SER A 23 29.74 -3.21 35.05
N LEU A 24 28.93 -3.43 34.01
CA LEU A 24 27.49 -3.22 34.06
C LEU A 24 26.77 -4.55 34.24
N LEU A 25 26.04 -4.67 35.35
CA LEU A 25 25.21 -5.84 35.62
C LEU A 25 23.94 -5.77 34.77
N GLY A 26 23.87 -6.65 33.77
CA GLY A 26 22.73 -6.85 32.88
C GLY A 26 21.93 -8.09 33.24
N VAL A 27 20.75 -8.20 32.65
CA VAL A 27 19.91 -9.41 32.70
C VAL A 27 19.92 -9.99 31.30
N ASP A 28 20.14 -11.29 31.18
CA ASP A 28 20.28 -11.95 29.89
C ASP A 28 18.97 -11.91 29.08
N VAL A 29 19.12 -12.06 27.77
CA VAL A 29 17.98 -12.09 26.85
C VAL A 29 17.12 -13.32 27.16
N ARG A 30 15.82 -13.08 27.38
CA ARG A 30 14.85 -14.15 27.58
C ARG A 30 14.65 -14.93 26.28
N VAL A 31 15.02 -16.21 26.29
CA VAL A 31 14.61 -17.15 25.24
C VAL A 31 13.12 -17.46 25.42
N ILE A 32 12.33 -17.25 24.36
CA ILE A 32 10.89 -17.52 24.36
C ILE A 32 10.68 -18.95 23.86
N PRO A 33 10.15 -19.87 24.69
CA PRO A 33 9.87 -21.23 24.25
C PRO A 33 8.72 -21.25 23.24
N PRO A 34 8.67 -22.24 22.34
CA PRO A 34 7.45 -22.54 21.58
C PRO A 34 6.29 -22.69 22.55
N THR A 35 5.24 -21.90 22.35
CA THR A 35 4.07 -21.91 23.23
C THR A 35 2.88 -22.36 22.42
N ASP A 36 2.41 -23.58 22.68
CA ASP A 36 1.23 -24.12 22.00
C ASP A 36 -0.04 -23.41 22.47
N GLY A 37 -0.95 -23.22 21.52
CA GLY A 37 -2.23 -22.56 21.75
C GLY A 37 -3.28 -23.46 22.37
N GLN A 38 -4.07 -22.92 23.30
CA GLN A 38 -5.23 -23.64 23.84
C GLN A 38 -6.49 -23.41 22.99
N PHE A 39 -6.70 -22.18 22.49
CA PHE A 39 -7.77 -21.84 21.56
C PHE A 39 -7.45 -20.55 20.79
N LEU A 40 -8.23 -20.28 19.74
CA LEU A 40 -8.08 -19.10 18.89
C LEU A 40 -9.09 -18.01 19.29
N HIS A 41 -8.60 -16.80 19.51
CA HIS A 41 -9.42 -15.59 19.65
C HIS A 41 -9.51 -14.86 18.31
N THR A 42 -10.69 -14.36 17.97
CA THR A 42 -10.89 -13.54 16.76
C THR A 42 -10.86 -12.07 17.17
N VAL A 43 -9.90 -11.34 16.62
CA VAL A 43 -9.65 -9.94 16.96
C VAL A 43 -10.85 -9.09 16.59
N SER A 44 -11.31 -8.27 17.53
CA SER A 44 -12.40 -7.30 17.33
C SER A 44 -11.86 -5.88 17.26
N ASP A 45 -12.70 -4.96 16.76
CA ASP A 45 -12.34 -3.55 16.70
C ASP A 45 -11.98 -2.99 18.10
N ARG A 46 -10.95 -2.14 18.15
CA ARG A 46 -10.42 -1.48 19.35
C ARG A 46 -9.98 -2.40 20.50
N GLU A 47 -9.69 -3.67 20.22
CA GLU A 47 -9.12 -4.55 21.23
C GLU A 47 -7.69 -4.12 21.61
N ARG A 48 -7.36 -4.31 22.89
CA ARG A 48 -6.01 -4.11 23.42
C ARG A 48 -5.52 -5.37 24.07
N LEU A 49 -4.23 -5.66 23.95
CA LEU A 49 -3.62 -6.87 24.50
C LEU A 49 -3.77 -6.98 26.03
N ASP A 50 -3.72 -5.87 26.75
CA ASP A 50 -3.92 -5.85 28.21
C ASP A 50 -5.36 -6.17 28.60
N LEU A 51 -6.35 -5.67 27.83
CA LEU A 51 -7.75 -6.03 28.00
C LEU A 51 -8.02 -7.50 27.66
N LEU A 52 -7.38 -8.04 26.62
CA LEU A 52 -7.46 -9.46 26.29
C LEU A 52 -6.83 -10.33 27.38
N ALA A 53 -5.69 -9.91 27.92
CA ALA A 53 -5.06 -10.61 29.04
C ALA A 53 -5.93 -10.59 30.30
N PHE A 54 -6.59 -9.45 30.58
CA PHE A 54 -7.56 -9.39 31.67
C PHE A 54 -8.74 -10.33 31.43
N LYS A 55 -9.28 -10.36 30.21
CA LYS A 55 -10.39 -11.25 29.82
C LYS A 55 -10.05 -12.74 30.01
N TYR A 56 -8.85 -13.16 29.61
CA TYR A 56 -8.47 -14.58 29.60
C TYR A 56 -7.72 -15.05 30.85
N TYR A 57 -7.02 -14.16 31.54
CA TYR A 57 -6.16 -14.51 32.67
C TYR A 57 -6.51 -13.79 33.96
N ALA A 58 -7.52 -12.91 33.95
CA ALA A 58 -7.87 -12.01 35.06
C ALA A 58 -6.69 -11.12 35.53
N ASP A 59 -5.65 -10.94 34.69
CA ASP A 59 -4.48 -10.11 34.99
C ASP A 59 -4.01 -9.41 33.71
N PRO A 60 -4.18 -8.08 33.58
CA PRO A 60 -3.79 -7.35 32.37
C PRO A 60 -2.27 -7.38 32.13
N ARG A 61 -1.46 -7.64 33.17
CA ARG A 61 0.01 -7.71 33.06
C ARG A 61 0.49 -8.97 32.37
N ARG A 62 -0.39 -9.95 32.11
CA ARG A 62 -0.09 -11.21 31.44
C ARG A 62 -0.25 -11.15 29.91
N TRP A 63 -0.41 -9.97 29.33
CA TRP A 63 -0.51 -9.76 27.88
C TRP A 63 0.66 -10.33 27.08
N TRP A 64 1.83 -10.43 27.70
CA TRP A 64 3.01 -11.00 27.09
C TRP A 64 2.88 -12.49 26.78
N LEU A 65 2.02 -13.26 27.48
CA LEU A 65 1.76 -14.66 27.13
C LEU A 65 1.17 -14.76 25.72
N ILE A 66 0.20 -13.89 25.42
CA ILE A 66 -0.43 -13.78 24.09
C ILE A 66 0.62 -13.38 23.06
N ALA A 67 1.46 -12.39 23.38
CA ALA A 67 2.53 -11.94 22.48
C ALA A 67 3.52 -13.06 22.14
N ASP A 68 4.01 -13.76 23.15
CA ASP A 68 5.01 -14.82 22.99
C ASP A 68 4.46 -16.00 22.17
N ALA A 69 3.19 -16.37 22.36
CA ALA A 69 2.54 -17.44 21.60
C ALA A 69 2.32 -17.11 20.10
N ASN A 70 2.29 -15.82 19.74
CA ASN A 70 2.04 -15.39 18.36
C ASN A 70 3.28 -14.76 17.69
N ARG A 71 4.47 -14.92 18.28
CA ARG A 71 5.71 -14.27 17.79
C ARG A 71 6.14 -14.62 16.36
N ALA A 72 5.62 -15.71 15.80
CA ALA A 72 5.92 -16.11 14.43
C ALA A 72 5.05 -15.36 13.40
N ALA A 73 3.90 -14.82 13.83
CA ALA A 73 2.93 -14.16 12.96
C ALA A 73 3.16 -12.64 12.84
N VAL A 74 3.86 -12.04 13.81
CA VAL A 74 4.06 -10.58 13.88
C VAL A 74 5.45 -10.23 14.38
N GLU A 75 5.95 -9.07 13.96
CA GLU A 75 7.21 -8.50 14.46
C GLU A 75 7.01 -7.80 15.81
N PHE A 76 5.94 -7.01 15.95
CA PHE A 76 5.61 -6.32 17.20
C PHE A 76 4.34 -6.88 17.83
N PRO A 77 4.29 -7.09 19.16
CA PRO A 77 3.09 -7.60 19.83
C PRO A 77 1.81 -6.80 19.54
N LEU A 78 1.92 -5.47 19.44
CA LEU A 78 0.77 -4.61 19.14
C LEU A 78 0.18 -4.87 17.75
N ASP A 79 0.90 -5.53 16.84
CA ASP A 79 0.38 -5.91 15.52
C ASP A 79 -0.64 -7.06 15.57
N LEU A 80 -0.78 -7.72 16.72
CA LEU A 80 -1.80 -8.75 16.98
C LEU A 80 -3.21 -8.18 17.10
N VAL A 81 -3.33 -6.88 17.41
CA VAL A 81 -4.60 -6.19 17.60
C VAL A 81 -4.59 -4.92 16.78
N ASP A 82 -5.76 -4.32 16.55
CA ASP A 82 -5.83 -3.07 15.79
C ASP A 82 -5.58 -1.83 16.69
N ALA A 83 -4.49 -1.90 17.47
CA ALA A 83 -4.05 -0.83 18.39
C ALA A 83 -2.68 -0.27 17.98
N ARG A 84 -2.40 -0.27 16.67
CA ARG A 84 -1.06 -0.02 16.13
C ARG A 84 -0.76 1.47 15.97
N PRO A 85 0.45 1.94 16.32
CA PRO A 85 0.97 3.16 15.75
C PRO A 85 1.33 2.97 14.26
N VAL A 86 1.64 1.74 13.81
CA VAL A 86 1.95 1.44 12.41
C VAL A 86 0.70 1.00 11.64
N VAL A 87 0.33 1.77 10.62
CA VAL A 87 -0.80 1.51 9.72
C VAL A 87 -0.27 1.05 8.38
N GLU A 88 -0.94 0.05 7.78
CA GLU A 88 -0.75 -0.35 6.39
C GLU A 88 -2.03 -0.04 5.61
N GLU A 89 -1.88 0.75 4.54
CA GLU A 89 -2.98 1.24 3.73
C GLU A 89 -2.64 1.09 2.24
N GLU A 90 -3.57 0.57 1.46
CA GLU A 90 -3.54 0.59 0.01
C GLU A 90 -4.43 1.72 -0.49
N LEU A 91 -3.79 2.80 -0.94
CA LEU A 91 -4.44 4.01 -1.42
C LEU A 91 -4.65 3.90 -2.92
N ALA A 92 -5.90 3.77 -3.36
CA ALA A 92 -6.24 3.92 -4.77
C ALA A 92 -6.11 5.40 -5.15
N VAL A 93 -5.49 5.70 -6.29
CA VAL A 93 -5.27 7.09 -6.70
C VAL A 93 -5.54 7.28 -8.19
N ALA A 94 -5.91 8.50 -8.56
CA ALA A 94 -6.13 8.91 -9.95
C ALA A 94 -5.34 10.18 -10.25
N HIS A 95 -4.81 10.33 -11.47
CA HIS A 95 -4.13 11.56 -11.86
C HIS A 95 -5.15 12.64 -12.25
N ALA A 96 -5.11 13.79 -11.56
CA ALA A 96 -6.17 14.82 -11.62
C ALA A 96 -6.47 15.32 -13.04
N GLU A 97 -5.42 15.49 -13.86
CA GLU A 97 -5.54 16.06 -15.22
C GLU A 97 -5.57 15.01 -16.33
N LEU A 98 -5.35 13.72 -16.02
CA LEU A 98 -5.08 12.72 -17.05
C LEU A 98 -6.31 12.52 -17.94
N THR A 99 -7.50 12.38 -17.35
CA THR A 99 -8.75 12.27 -18.10
C THR A 99 -8.96 13.46 -19.03
N GLY A 100 -8.77 14.69 -18.54
CA GLY A 100 -8.93 15.91 -19.33
C GLY A 100 -7.92 15.99 -20.50
N ARG A 101 -6.66 15.65 -20.25
CA ARG A 101 -5.61 15.58 -21.29
C ARG A 101 -5.93 14.54 -22.37
N THR A 102 -6.36 13.36 -21.95
CA THR A 102 -6.72 12.28 -22.88
C THR A 102 -7.95 12.65 -23.72
N LEU A 103 -8.98 13.27 -23.12
CA LEU A 103 -10.14 13.74 -23.89
C LEU A 103 -9.78 14.82 -24.91
N ARG A 104 -8.84 15.73 -24.58
CA ARG A 104 -8.29 16.69 -25.55
C ARG A 104 -7.55 15.99 -26.70
N LEU A 105 -6.77 14.95 -26.41
CA LEU A 105 -6.14 14.14 -27.46
C LEU A 105 -7.17 13.45 -28.35
N VAL A 106 -8.19 12.81 -27.76
CA VAL A 106 -9.27 12.16 -28.53
C VAL A 106 -9.97 13.17 -29.44
N ALA A 107 -10.28 14.38 -28.95
CA ALA A 107 -10.86 15.43 -29.76
C ALA A 107 -9.94 15.86 -30.91
N ALA A 108 -8.64 16.04 -30.65
CA ALA A 108 -7.66 16.41 -31.68
C ALA A 108 -7.47 15.31 -32.75
N LEU A 109 -7.55 14.03 -32.36
CA LEU A 109 -7.56 12.90 -33.29
C LEU A 109 -8.87 12.82 -34.07
N GLY A 110 -9.98 13.30 -33.48
CA GLY A 110 -11.28 13.47 -34.12
C GLY A 110 -11.26 14.42 -35.34
N GLU A 111 -10.30 15.33 -35.43
CA GLU A 111 -10.10 16.18 -36.62
C GLU A 111 -9.57 15.39 -37.82
N LEU A 112 -8.92 14.25 -37.58
CA LEU A 112 -8.27 13.41 -38.58
C LEU A 112 -9.11 12.17 -38.96
N GLY A 113 -10.09 11.82 -38.14
CA GLY A 113 -10.93 10.63 -38.30
C GLY A 113 -11.98 10.52 -37.20
N THR A 114 -12.66 9.38 -37.09
CA THR A 114 -13.56 9.15 -35.95
C THR A 114 -12.74 8.56 -34.81
N ALA A 115 -12.58 9.27 -33.69
CA ALA A 115 -11.74 8.86 -32.57
C ALA A 115 -12.54 8.61 -31.28
N GLU A 116 -12.18 7.57 -30.54
CA GLU A 116 -12.80 7.21 -29.27
C GLU A 116 -11.86 6.46 -28.33
N LEU A 117 -12.17 6.48 -27.02
CA LEU A 117 -11.45 5.63 -26.06
C LEU A 117 -11.77 4.15 -26.33
N GLY A 118 -10.73 3.33 -26.34
CA GLY A 118 -10.82 1.90 -26.64
C GLY A 118 -11.04 0.99 -25.43
N GLN A 119 -10.85 1.49 -24.21
CA GLN A 119 -11.08 0.73 -22.97
C GLN A 119 -12.46 1.03 -22.38
N LEU A 120 -13.16 -0.04 -22.02
CA LEU A 120 -14.42 -0.01 -21.28
C LEU A 120 -14.23 -0.72 -19.93
N ALA A 121 -14.76 -0.14 -18.87
CA ALA A 121 -14.92 -0.79 -17.57
C ALA A 121 -16.05 -1.84 -17.65
N PRO A 122 -16.16 -2.74 -16.66
CA PRO A 122 -17.21 -3.76 -16.62
C PRO A 122 -18.64 -3.20 -16.66
N ASP A 123 -18.82 -1.94 -16.23
CA ASP A 123 -20.09 -1.20 -16.27
C ASP A 123 -20.35 -0.48 -17.60
N GLY A 124 -19.46 -0.64 -18.58
CA GLY A 124 -19.53 0.01 -19.90
C GLY A 124 -19.03 1.46 -19.92
N SER A 125 -18.50 2.00 -18.82
CA SER A 125 -17.88 3.32 -18.81
C SER A 125 -16.50 3.30 -19.46
N ARG A 126 -16.06 4.42 -20.07
CA ARG A 126 -14.73 4.49 -20.70
C ARG A 126 -13.65 4.71 -19.65
N VAL A 127 -12.59 3.91 -19.69
CA VAL A 127 -11.49 3.96 -18.70
C VAL A 127 -10.27 4.63 -19.30
N VAL A 128 -9.64 5.50 -18.51
CA VAL A 128 -8.32 6.06 -18.78
C VAL A 128 -7.38 5.46 -17.74
N ASP A 129 -6.43 4.65 -18.21
CA ASP A 129 -5.46 3.97 -17.37
C ASP A 129 -4.18 4.82 -17.28
N LEU A 130 -3.69 4.96 -16.06
CA LEU A 130 -2.53 5.77 -15.67
C LEU A 130 -1.23 5.32 -16.34
N MET A 131 -1.10 4.03 -16.63
CA MET A 131 0.06 3.43 -17.27
C MET A 131 -0.07 3.35 -18.79
N ALA A 132 -1.24 2.97 -19.29
CA ALA A 132 -1.44 2.73 -20.72
C ALA A 132 -2.88 3.00 -21.16
N THR A 133 -3.09 4.08 -21.91
CA THR A 133 -4.40 4.43 -22.47
C THR A 133 -4.52 3.93 -23.91
N VAL A 134 -5.72 3.46 -24.29
CA VAL A 134 -6.05 3.05 -25.65
C VAL A 134 -7.03 4.02 -26.30
N VAL A 135 -6.72 4.51 -27.50
CA VAL A 135 -7.64 5.27 -28.36
C VAL A 135 -7.78 4.55 -29.70
N ILE A 136 -9.01 4.36 -30.15
CA ILE A 136 -9.34 3.80 -31.46
C ILE A 136 -9.62 4.96 -32.40
N VAL A 137 -9.00 4.95 -33.59
CA VAL A 137 -9.25 5.94 -34.64
C VAL A 137 -9.64 5.24 -35.94
N GLN A 138 -10.74 5.67 -36.55
CA GLN A 138 -11.18 5.22 -37.87
C GLN A 138 -10.80 6.24 -38.95
N TYR A 139 -10.04 5.83 -39.96
CA TYR A 139 -9.54 6.69 -41.03
C TYR A 139 -9.46 5.95 -42.39
N THR A 140 -9.29 6.70 -43.48
CA THR A 140 -9.40 6.18 -44.87
C THR A 140 -8.10 6.15 -45.66
N ALA A 141 -7.05 6.86 -45.23
CA ALA A 141 -5.80 6.97 -45.99
C ALA A 141 -4.54 6.81 -45.11
N ALA A 142 -3.47 6.26 -45.68
CA ALA A 142 -2.19 6.06 -44.98
C ALA A 142 -1.52 7.39 -44.55
N THR A 143 -1.75 8.48 -45.28
CA THR A 143 -1.28 9.82 -44.91
C THR A 143 -1.89 10.33 -43.60
N VAL A 144 -3.14 9.95 -43.31
CA VAL A 144 -3.82 10.29 -42.06
C VAL A 144 -3.18 9.58 -40.88
N ARG A 145 -2.73 8.33 -41.06
CA ARG A 145 -2.03 7.57 -40.01
C ARG A 145 -0.76 8.28 -39.54
N ALA A 146 0.04 8.81 -40.46
CA ALA A 146 1.25 9.57 -40.11
C ALA A 146 0.91 10.82 -39.29
N ALA A 147 -0.17 11.53 -39.65
CA ALA A 147 -0.65 12.69 -38.89
C ALA A 147 -1.18 12.32 -37.49
N ILE A 148 -1.84 11.17 -37.34
CA ILE A 148 -2.29 10.64 -36.04
C ILE A 148 -1.09 10.39 -35.12
N LEU A 149 -0.08 9.66 -35.61
CA LEU A 149 1.13 9.35 -34.83
C LEU A 149 1.86 10.62 -34.39
N GLU A 150 1.97 11.60 -35.30
CA GLU A 150 2.60 12.88 -34.98
C GLU A 150 1.78 13.70 -33.95
N ARG A 151 0.45 13.64 -34.02
CA ARG A 151 -0.43 14.30 -33.04
C ARG A 151 -0.33 13.68 -31.64
N ILE A 152 -0.26 12.34 -31.56
CA ILE A 152 -0.03 11.63 -30.28
C ILE A 152 1.31 12.05 -29.68
N ARG A 153 2.37 12.06 -30.49
CA ARG A 153 3.72 12.42 -30.05
C ARG A 153 3.81 13.87 -29.57
N THR A 154 3.25 14.81 -30.34
CA THR A 154 3.25 16.25 -30.00
C THR A 154 2.38 16.59 -28.79
N ALA A 155 1.35 15.78 -28.52
CA ALA A 155 0.56 15.86 -27.29
C ALA A 155 1.31 15.32 -26.04
N GLY A 156 2.55 14.83 -26.20
CA GLY A 156 3.41 14.37 -25.10
C GLY A 156 3.23 12.90 -24.72
N TYR A 157 2.55 12.11 -25.56
CA TYR A 157 2.36 10.69 -25.32
C TYR A 157 3.38 9.86 -26.09
N ARG A 158 3.86 8.80 -25.45
CA ARG A 158 4.74 7.80 -26.07
C ARG A 158 3.91 6.62 -26.53
N LEU A 159 3.96 6.34 -27.83
CA LEU A 159 3.34 5.17 -28.42
C LEU A 159 3.98 3.89 -27.86
N LEU A 160 3.14 2.95 -27.42
CA LEU A 160 3.56 1.63 -26.93
C LEU A 160 3.29 0.54 -27.96
N PHE A 161 2.07 0.54 -28.52
CA PHE A 161 1.61 -0.52 -29.41
C PHE A 161 0.47 -0.01 -30.30
N THR A 162 0.33 -0.59 -31.49
CA THR A 162 -0.86 -0.37 -32.33
C THR A 162 -1.38 -1.66 -32.94
N PHE A 163 -2.69 -1.69 -33.19
CA PHE A 163 -3.36 -2.81 -33.86
C PHE A 163 -4.44 -2.30 -34.80
N ALA A 164 -4.36 -2.64 -36.08
CA ALA A 164 -5.28 -2.17 -37.11
C ALA A 164 -6.17 -3.31 -37.66
N TRP A 165 -7.43 -2.99 -37.93
CA TRP A 165 -8.39 -3.89 -38.56
C TRP A 165 -9.30 -3.14 -39.56
N PRO A 166 -9.81 -3.83 -40.59
CA PRO A 166 -10.80 -3.24 -41.48
C PRO A 166 -12.16 -3.13 -40.77
N GLN A 167 -12.83 -1.99 -40.91
CA GLN A 167 -14.16 -1.74 -40.34
C GLN A 167 -14.96 -0.80 -41.26
N ASN A 168 -16.11 -1.25 -41.74
CA ASN A 168 -17.04 -0.46 -42.58
C ASN A 168 -16.35 0.24 -43.78
N GLY A 169 -15.43 -0.45 -44.47
CA GLY A 169 -14.69 0.12 -45.61
C GLY A 169 -13.63 1.17 -45.22
N ARG A 170 -13.35 1.33 -43.93
CA ARG A 170 -12.29 2.18 -43.35
C ARG A 170 -11.28 1.30 -42.60
N THR A 171 -10.14 1.87 -42.26
CA THR A 171 -9.21 1.26 -41.30
C THR A 171 -9.55 1.80 -39.91
N ALA A 172 -9.80 0.90 -38.97
CA ALA A 172 -9.82 1.21 -37.54
C ALA A 172 -8.48 0.77 -36.95
N GLU A 173 -7.80 1.63 -36.20
CA GLU A 173 -6.55 1.29 -35.51
C GLU A 173 -6.66 1.70 -34.04
N ALA A 174 -6.35 0.76 -33.15
CA ALA A 174 -6.16 1.01 -31.73
C ALA A 174 -4.72 1.48 -31.51
N PHE A 175 -4.56 2.62 -30.86
CA PHE A 175 -3.28 3.20 -30.45
C PHE A 175 -3.18 3.12 -28.93
N THR A 176 -2.28 2.29 -28.44
CA THR A 176 -1.93 2.20 -27.02
C THR A 176 -0.72 3.08 -26.76
N PHE A 177 -0.85 3.99 -25.80
CA PHE A 177 0.21 4.95 -25.47
C PHE A 177 0.29 5.20 -23.96
N ALA A 178 1.46 5.63 -23.51
CA ALA A 178 1.71 6.08 -22.15
C ALA A 178 1.94 7.58 -22.11
N ASP A 179 1.54 8.21 -21.01
CA ASP A 179 1.95 9.58 -20.69
C ASP A 179 3.20 9.53 -19.82
N ASP A 180 4.36 9.77 -20.43
CA ASP A 180 5.64 9.68 -19.72
C ASP A 180 5.75 10.74 -18.61
N SER A 181 5.03 11.86 -18.70
CA SER A 181 4.98 12.86 -17.64
C SER A 181 4.23 12.36 -16.40
N VAL A 182 3.13 11.63 -16.60
CA VAL A 182 2.37 11.00 -15.51
C VAL A 182 3.17 9.86 -14.88
N LYS A 183 3.86 9.05 -15.70
CA LYS A 183 4.76 8.00 -15.21
C LYS A 183 5.93 8.57 -14.40
N ALA A 184 6.51 9.68 -14.85
CA ALA A 184 7.57 10.37 -14.10
C ALA A 184 7.05 10.91 -12.77
N ALA A 185 5.87 11.55 -12.76
CA ALA A 185 5.22 12.04 -11.55
C ALA A 185 4.91 10.90 -10.56
N TRP A 186 4.44 9.75 -11.06
CA TRP A 186 4.20 8.55 -10.26
C TRP A 186 5.47 8.04 -9.57
N ASN A 187 6.54 7.84 -10.33
CA ASN A 187 7.81 7.36 -9.79
C ASN A 187 8.40 8.34 -8.77
N ALA A 188 8.30 9.65 -9.04
CA ALA A 188 8.74 10.69 -8.12
C ALA A 188 7.92 10.70 -6.81
N LEU A 189 6.60 10.49 -6.90
CA LEU A 189 5.73 10.36 -5.73
C LEU A 189 6.13 9.16 -4.87
N VAL A 190 6.27 7.97 -5.47
CA VAL A 190 6.63 6.74 -4.75
C VAL A 190 7.98 6.91 -4.05
N GLY A 191 9.00 7.43 -4.76
CA GLY A 191 10.32 7.69 -4.18
C GLY A 191 10.26 8.70 -3.03
N ARG A 192 9.55 9.81 -3.21
CA ARG A 192 9.41 10.83 -2.16
C ARG A 192 8.76 10.27 -0.90
N LEU A 193 7.67 9.51 -1.05
CA LEU A 193 6.99 8.90 0.09
C LEU A 193 7.90 7.89 0.80
N ALA A 194 8.67 7.09 0.06
CA ALA A 194 9.62 6.15 0.65
C ALA A 194 10.71 6.85 1.51
N ASP A 195 11.10 8.07 1.14
CA ASP A 195 12.11 8.85 1.86
C ASP A 195 11.55 9.67 3.05
N MET A 196 10.23 9.71 3.24
CA MET A 196 9.61 10.50 4.30
C MET A 196 9.80 9.86 5.68
N ARG A 197 10.17 10.69 6.66
CA ARG A 197 10.16 10.29 8.08
C ARG A 197 8.76 9.82 8.49
N GLY A 198 8.70 8.68 9.17
CA GLY A 198 7.45 8.04 9.57
C GLY A 198 6.88 7.07 8.53
N ILE A 199 7.33 7.11 7.27
CA ILE A 199 7.04 6.06 6.30
C ILE A 199 8.05 4.91 6.49
N ARG A 200 7.54 3.69 6.55
CA ARG A 200 8.33 2.45 6.62
C ARG A 200 8.47 1.79 5.26
N ARG A 201 7.43 1.87 4.44
CA ARG A 201 7.38 1.31 3.08
C ARG A 201 6.39 2.10 2.25
N ALA A 202 6.75 2.41 1.01
CA ALA A 202 5.84 2.94 0.00
C ALA A 202 6.15 2.25 -1.33
N GLU A 203 5.14 1.61 -1.93
CA GLU A 203 5.32 0.83 -3.15
C GLU A 203 4.12 0.94 -4.08
N SER A 204 4.40 0.89 -5.39
CA SER A 204 3.39 0.86 -6.43
C SER A 204 2.78 -0.54 -6.50
N VAL A 205 1.45 -0.62 -6.53
CA VAL A 205 0.71 -1.86 -6.76
C VAL A 205 0.12 -1.79 -8.17
N SER A 206 0.77 -2.49 -9.11
CA SER A 206 0.52 -2.37 -10.55
C SER A 206 -0.86 -2.86 -11.02
N ALA A 207 -1.59 -3.61 -10.19
CA ALA A 207 -2.87 -4.19 -10.59
C ALA A 207 -4.08 -3.25 -10.41
N ALA A 208 -3.95 -2.12 -9.68
CA ALA A 208 -5.12 -1.37 -9.22
C ALA A 208 -4.94 0.16 -9.15
N GLU A 209 -3.96 0.74 -9.87
CA GLU A 209 -3.63 2.18 -9.76
C GLU A 209 -3.50 2.62 -8.29
N SER A 210 -2.89 1.76 -7.49
CA SER A 210 -2.85 1.92 -6.04
C SER A 210 -1.43 1.98 -5.52
N LEU A 211 -1.29 2.68 -4.40
CA LEU A 211 -0.07 2.84 -3.66
C LEU A 211 -0.23 2.15 -2.31
N ARG A 212 0.63 1.18 -2.01
CA ARG A 212 0.69 0.59 -0.67
C ARG A 212 1.66 1.39 0.19
N VAL A 213 1.19 1.87 1.33
CA VAL A 213 1.95 2.67 2.27
C VAL A 213 1.86 2.06 3.67
N VAL A 214 3.01 1.84 4.28
CA VAL A 214 3.14 1.43 5.68
C VAL A 214 3.77 2.59 6.45
N TYR A 215 3.09 3.12 7.45
CA TYR A 215 3.51 4.33 8.14
C TYR A 215 3.22 4.33 9.63
N ASN A 216 4.07 5.02 10.40
CA ASN A 216 3.91 5.23 11.83
C ASN A 216 3.12 6.51 12.11
N THR A 217 1.86 6.36 12.53
CA THR A 217 0.95 7.44 12.92
C THR A 217 1.46 8.33 14.05
N ALA A 218 2.41 7.87 14.87
CA ALA A 218 3.06 8.70 15.88
C ALA A 218 4.11 9.67 15.29
N GLU A 219 4.59 9.39 14.08
CA GLU A 219 5.63 10.18 13.39
C GLU A 219 5.07 10.97 12.21
N ILE A 220 4.01 10.48 11.57
CA ILE A 220 3.38 11.12 10.41
C ILE A 220 1.86 10.93 10.41
N ALA A 221 1.14 12.02 10.20
CA ALA A 221 -0.31 11.98 10.01
C ALA A 221 -0.67 11.54 8.59
N ARG A 222 -1.74 10.75 8.45
CA ARG A 222 -2.30 10.35 7.13
C ARG A 222 -2.56 11.54 6.22
N GLY A 223 -3.03 12.67 6.77
CA GLY A 223 -3.27 13.90 6.01
C GLY A 223 -2.02 14.44 5.30
N THR A 224 -0.84 14.29 5.90
CA THR A 224 0.44 14.69 5.27
C THR A 224 0.76 13.80 4.07
N ILE A 225 0.46 12.51 4.15
CA ILE A 225 0.65 11.56 3.04
C ILE A 225 -0.29 11.92 1.88
N VAL A 226 -1.57 12.16 2.18
CA VAL A 226 -2.57 12.59 1.18
C VAL A 226 -2.16 13.91 0.53
N ALA A 227 -1.68 14.88 1.30
CA ALA A 227 -1.19 16.15 0.75
C ALA A 227 0.02 15.98 -0.18
N GLN A 228 0.92 15.02 0.07
CA GLN A 228 2.02 14.73 -0.86
C GLN A 228 1.53 14.09 -2.17
N ILE A 229 0.51 13.23 -2.10
CA ILE A 229 -0.13 12.64 -3.28
C ILE A 229 -0.77 13.75 -4.14
N GLU A 230 -1.49 14.67 -3.50
CA GLU A 230 -2.10 15.84 -4.15
C GLU A 230 -1.07 16.78 -4.78
N GLN A 231 0.02 17.08 -4.06
CA GLN A 231 1.13 17.88 -4.59
C GLN A 231 1.83 17.24 -5.80
N ALA A 232 1.77 15.92 -5.93
CA ALA A 232 2.29 15.19 -7.09
C ALA A 232 1.30 15.13 -8.27
N GLY A 233 0.11 15.74 -8.15
CA GLY A 233 -0.92 15.76 -9.19
C GLY A 233 -1.90 14.59 -9.15
N PHE A 234 -1.89 13.80 -8.08
CA PHE A 234 -2.78 12.66 -7.90
C PHE A 234 -3.84 12.93 -6.82
N LEU A 235 -4.99 12.28 -6.94
CA LEU A 235 -6.08 12.35 -5.98
C LEU A 235 -6.30 10.98 -5.39
N VAL A 236 -6.45 10.90 -4.07
CA VAL A 236 -6.85 9.65 -3.40
C VAL A 236 -8.32 9.37 -3.70
N VAL A 237 -8.64 8.12 -4.02
CA VAL A 237 -10.00 7.61 -4.26
C VAL A 237 -10.43 6.80 -3.03
N PRO A 238 -11.12 7.40 -2.04
CA PRO A 238 -11.32 6.76 -0.73
C PRO A 238 -12.13 5.48 -0.80
N ARG A 239 -13.12 5.42 -1.70
CA ARG A 239 -14.01 4.26 -1.88
C ARG A 239 -13.29 3.00 -2.37
N LEU A 240 -12.14 3.18 -3.03
CA LEU A 240 -11.32 2.08 -3.57
C LEU A 240 -10.09 1.81 -2.70
N SER A 241 -9.79 2.71 -1.76
CA SER A 241 -8.68 2.55 -0.82
C SER A 241 -9.05 1.55 0.28
N ARG A 242 -8.07 0.79 0.76
CA ARG A 242 -8.26 -0.26 1.77
C ARG A 242 -7.21 -0.12 2.86
N GLN A 243 -7.62 -0.19 4.11
CA GLN A 243 -6.70 -0.33 5.22
C GLN A 243 -6.55 -1.82 5.57
N ALA A 244 -5.34 -2.28 5.84
CA ALA A 244 -5.14 -3.63 6.33
C ALA A 244 -5.63 -3.71 7.78
N GLU A 245 -6.89 -4.09 7.97
CA GLU A 245 -7.49 -4.29 9.29
C GLU A 245 -6.98 -5.58 9.93
N ARG A 246 -6.80 -5.56 11.25
CA ARG A 246 -6.57 -6.78 12.05
C ARG A 246 -7.86 -7.39 12.58
N VAL A 247 -8.98 -6.67 12.46
CA VAL A 247 -10.30 -7.16 12.83
C VAL A 247 -10.60 -8.45 12.03
N GLY A 248 -11.04 -9.49 12.73
CA GLY A 248 -11.27 -10.82 12.15
C GLY A 248 -10.04 -11.73 12.11
N ALA A 249 -8.83 -11.24 12.37
CA ALA A 249 -7.64 -12.08 12.47
C ALA A 249 -7.75 -13.05 13.66
N LYS A 250 -7.19 -14.25 13.51
CA LYS A 250 -7.15 -15.24 14.59
C LYS A 250 -5.80 -15.18 15.30
N ILE A 251 -5.81 -14.95 16.60
CA ILE A 251 -4.64 -14.99 17.46
C ILE A 251 -4.75 -16.12 18.47
N VAL A 252 -3.61 -16.72 18.80
CA VAL A 252 -3.51 -17.80 19.77
C VAL A 252 -3.60 -17.25 21.19
N ILE A 253 -4.48 -17.82 22.00
CA ILE A 253 -4.51 -17.60 23.45
C ILE A 253 -3.91 -18.85 24.13
N PRO A 254 -2.68 -18.77 24.68
CA PRO A 254 -2.08 -19.89 25.39
C PRO A 254 -2.73 -20.07 26.77
N PRO A 255 -2.58 -21.25 27.40
CA PRO A 255 -3.07 -21.48 28.75
C PRO A 255 -2.38 -20.55 29.76
N ASN A 256 -3.06 -20.28 30.87
CA ASN A 256 -2.51 -19.44 31.91
C ASN A 256 -1.36 -20.18 32.63
N GLN A 257 -0.12 -19.90 32.25
CA GLN A 257 1.05 -20.49 32.89
C GLN A 257 1.24 -19.83 34.27
N ALA A 258 1.22 -20.63 35.33
CA ALA A 258 1.67 -20.19 36.64
C ALA A 258 3.20 -20.04 36.59
N VAL A 259 3.69 -18.81 36.75
CA VAL A 259 5.12 -18.47 36.89
C VAL A 259 5.46 -18.31 38.36
#